data_AF-A0A4R2HZW3-F1
#
_entry.id   AF-A0A4R2HZW3-F1
#
_cell.length_a   1.000
_cell.length_b   1.000
_cell.length_c   1.000
_cell.angle_alpha   90.00
_cell.angle_beta   90.00
_cell.angle_gamma   90.00
#
_symmetry.space_group_name_H-M   'P 1'
#
loop_
_entity.id
_entity.type
_entity.pdbx_description
1 polymer ?
#
loop_
_entity_poly.entity_id
_entity_poly.type
_entity_poly.pdbx_seq_one_letter_code
_entity_poly.pdbx_strand_id
1 'polypeptide(L)'
;MTWHRYSIWDDWKEWTQFLALVDYSLESSASVWKSLPVKDRDQVTLIRTNGGSKFTCPGDRFLPTLESRHTVCTLLILSSYALIEGHVEEVLSHAADSSLASVALVNDFRNGIVTAKGLCSSGGIEKWGTTLLSAFARDWTNVHGGKAGAVEVATVRNALAHGRKCVTTSMVNRVSAAGGALPWSVGDPITLDMALTSLYRNRLRSFARVVGTAAHVTAYP
;
A
#
# COMPACT_ATOMS: atom_id res chain seq x y z
N MET A 1 14.17 -26.11 -12.85
CA MET A 1 13.98 -24.79 -12.22
C MET A 1 12.49 -24.62 -11.94
N THR A 2 12.04 -24.93 -10.73
CA THR A 2 10.63 -24.73 -10.31
C THR A 2 10.47 -23.31 -9.81
N TRP A 3 9.87 -22.45 -10.64
CA TRP A 3 9.47 -21.11 -10.22
C TRP A 3 8.34 -21.23 -9.19
N HIS A 4 8.56 -20.73 -7.98
CA HIS A 4 7.47 -20.61 -7.02
C HIS A 4 6.75 -19.28 -7.25
N ARG A 5 5.45 -19.36 -7.47
CA ARG A 5 4.59 -18.20 -7.73
C ARG A 5 3.91 -17.81 -6.41
N TYR A 6 4.35 -16.71 -5.82
CA TYR A 6 3.71 -16.13 -4.64
C TYR A 6 2.31 -15.60 -4.96
N SER A 7 1.37 -15.80 -4.04
CA SER A 7 -0.04 -15.44 -4.25
C SER A 7 -0.25 -13.92 -4.29
N ILE A 8 0.63 -13.16 -3.62
CA ILE A 8 0.63 -11.69 -3.64
C ILE A 8 0.51 -11.12 -5.06
N TRP A 9 1.08 -11.77 -6.08
CA TRP A 9 1.05 -11.25 -7.44
C TRP A 9 -0.32 -11.31 -8.09
N ASP A 10 -1.13 -12.29 -7.72
CA ASP A 10 -2.52 -12.41 -8.17
C ASP A 10 -3.38 -11.36 -7.49
N ASP A 11 -3.28 -11.21 -6.17
CA ASP A 11 -3.96 -10.16 -5.43
C ASP A 11 -3.54 -8.76 -5.89
N TRP A 12 -2.24 -8.56 -6.13
CA TRP A 12 -1.71 -7.29 -6.62
C TRP A 12 -2.29 -6.93 -7.98
N LYS A 13 -2.43 -7.93 -8.86
CA LYS A 13 -3.05 -7.76 -10.18
C LYS A 13 -4.52 -7.41 -10.03
N GLU A 14 -5.26 -8.13 -9.20
CA GLU A 14 -6.68 -7.86 -8.93
C GLU A 14 -6.89 -6.43 -8.42
N TRP A 15 -6.14 -5.99 -7.40
CA TRP A 15 -6.22 -4.62 -6.89
C TRP A 15 -5.82 -3.55 -7.92
N THR A 16 -4.93 -3.89 -8.85
CA THR A 16 -4.54 -3.00 -9.95
C THR A 16 -5.67 -2.86 -10.97
N GLN A 17 -6.33 -3.97 -11.33
CA GLN A 17 -7.48 -3.97 -12.23
C GLN A 17 -8.68 -3.26 -11.59
N PHE A 18 -8.96 -3.53 -10.31
CA PHE A 18 -9.97 -2.84 -9.54
C PHE A 18 -9.77 -1.32 -9.56
N LEU A 19 -8.55 -0.85 -9.28
CA LEU A 19 -8.24 0.57 -9.31
C LEU A 19 -8.52 1.19 -10.69
N ALA A 20 -8.05 0.55 -11.77
CA ALA A 20 -8.23 1.06 -13.12
C ALA A 20 -9.72 1.18 -13.48
N LEU A 21 -10.52 0.17 -13.12
CA LEU A 21 -11.95 0.16 -13.36
C LEU A 21 -12.69 1.22 -12.53
N VAL A 22 -12.32 1.38 -11.24
CA VAL A 22 -12.91 2.40 -10.37
C VAL A 22 -12.58 3.80 -10.88
N ASP A 23 -11.32 4.08 -11.22
CA ASP A 23 -10.91 5.40 -11.70
C ASP A 23 -11.62 5.77 -13.00
N TYR A 24 -11.68 4.84 -13.97
CA TYR A 24 -12.46 4.99 -15.18
C TYR A 24 -13.94 5.25 -14.90
N SER A 25 -14.54 4.51 -13.95
CA SER A 25 -15.95 4.69 -13.61
C SER A 25 -16.24 6.05 -12.98
N LEU A 26 -15.34 6.53 -12.11
CA LEU A 26 -15.44 7.84 -11.47
C LEU A 26 -15.29 8.97 -12.50
N GLU A 27 -14.30 8.86 -13.39
CA GLU A 27 -14.07 9.82 -14.47
C GLU A 27 -15.25 9.87 -15.44
N SER A 28 -15.71 8.71 -15.90
CA SER A 28 -16.87 8.60 -16.78
C SER A 28 -18.13 9.19 -16.13
N SER A 29 -18.38 8.89 -14.86
CA SER A 29 -19.51 9.45 -14.11
C SER A 29 -19.43 10.96 -13.97
N ALA A 30 -18.24 11.50 -13.71
CA ALA A 30 -18.02 12.95 -13.62
C ALA A 30 -18.24 13.63 -14.97
N SER A 31 -17.77 13.01 -16.06
CA SER A 31 -17.98 13.49 -17.43
C SER A 31 -19.46 13.53 -17.81
N VAL A 32 -20.20 12.45 -17.52
CA VAL A 32 -21.66 12.40 -17.72
C VAL A 32 -22.37 13.48 -16.91
N TRP A 33 -22.03 13.63 -15.62
CA TRP A 33 -22.65 14.67 -14.79
C TRP A 33 -22.47 16.09 -15.35
N LYS A 34 -21.26 16.38 -15.87
CA LYS A 34 -20.94 17.66 -16.51
C LYS A 34 -21.70 17.88 -17.82
N SER A 35 -22.03 16.83 -18.57
CA SER A 35 -22.70 16.95 -19.87
C SER A 35 -24.23 17.05 -19.78
N LEU A 36 -24.84 16.69 -18.65
CA LEU A 36 -26.28 16.79 -18.46
C LEU A 36 -26.77 18.26 -18.57
N PRO A 37 -27.86 18.55 -19.29
CA PRO A 37 -28.40 19.90 -19.47
C PRO A 37 -29.22 20.36 -18.24
N VAL A 38 -28.59 20.31 -17.07
CA VAL A 38 -29.18 20.66 -15.78
C VAL A 38 -28.77 22.08 -15.40
N LYS A 39 -29.77 22.95 -15.23
CA LYS A 39 -29.57 24.29 -14.67
C LYS A 39 -29.35 24.18 -13.14
N ASP A 40 -28.49 25.03 -12.59
CA ASP A 40 -28.24 25.11 -11.14
C ASP A 40 -27.85 23.77 -10.50
N ARG A 41 -26.87 23.06 -11.09
CA ARG A 41 -26.44 21.70 -10.69
C ARG A 41 -26.16 21.54 -9.20
N ASP A 42 -25.66 22.58 -8.55
CA ASP A 42 -25.31 22.58 -7.12
C ASP A 42 -26.55 22.42 -6.22
N GLN A 43 -27.74 22.79 -6.72
CA GLN A 43 -29.02 22.67 -6.04
C GLN A 43 -29.72 21.32 -6.27
N VAL A 44 -29.19 20.49 -7.17
CA VAL A 44 -29.78 19.18 -7.45
C VAL A 44 -29.44 18.20 -6.34
N THR A 45 -30.41 17.39 -5.91
CA THR A 45 -30.15 16.27 -4.99
C THR A 45 -30.21 14.96 -5.75
N LEU A 46 -29.10 14.22 -5.77
CA LEU A 46 -29.10 12.85 -6.25
C LEU A 46 -29.69 11.93 -5.20
N ILE A 47 -30.57 11.04 -5.65
CA ILE A 47 -31.23 10.04 -4.82
C ILE A 47 -30.97 8.68 -5.44
N ARG A 48 -30.37 7.76 -4.67
CA ARG A 48 -30.22 6.36 -5.07
C ARG A 48 -30.95 5.48 -4.07
N THR A 49 -31.81 4.60 -4.57
CA THR A 49 -32.51 3.60 -3.75
C THR A 49 -31.89 2.23 -4.05
N ASN A 50 -31.41 1.53 -3.02
CA ASN A 50 -30.88 0.18 -3.15
C ASN A 50 -31.24 -0.67 -1.93
N GLY A 51 -31.88 -1.82 -2.14
CA GLY A 51 -32.19 -2.77 -1.06
C GLY A 51 -32.95 -2.16 0.14
N GLY A 52 -33.87 -1.23 -0.11
CA GLY A 52 -34.63 -0.53 0.94
C GLY A 52 -33.92 0.67 1.59
N SER A 53 -32.63 0.89 1.30
CA SER A 53 -31.90 2.09 1.74
C SER A 53 -32.02 3.22 0.71
N LYS A 54 -32.13 4.47 1.20
CA LYS A 54 -32.13 5.69 0.40
C LYS A 54 -30.84 6.47 0.68
N PHE A 55 -29.97 6.54 -0.32
CA PHE A 55 -28.81 7.41 -0.31
C PHE A 55 -29.18 8.76 -0.96
N THR A 56 -28.73 9.86 -0.35
CA THR A 56 -28.92 11.22 -0.87
C THR A 56 -27.58 11.95 -0.93
N CYS A 57 -27.33 12.68 -2.01
CA CYS A 57 -26.11 13.47 -2.19
C CYS A 57 -26.45 14.79 -2.90
N PRO A 58 -26.24 15.94 -2.25
CA PRO A 58 -26.31 17.25 -2.88
C PRO A 58 -25.33 17.38 -4.06
N GLY A 59 -25.72 18.10 -5.10
CA GLY A 59 -24.99 18.23 -6.35
C GLY A 59 -23.65 18.94 -6.18
N ASP A 60 -23.58 19.93 -5.29
CA ASP A 60 -22.37 20.63 -4.87
C ASP A 60 -21.33 19.70 -4.21
N ARG A 61 -21.77 18.57 -3.64
CA ARG A 61 -20.91 17.54 -3.07
C ARG A 61 -20.63 16.39 -4.02
N PHE A 62 -21.53 16.13 -4.96
CA PHE A 62 -21.45 14.97 -5.83
C PHE A 62 -20.25 15.05 -6.77
N LEU A 63 -20.09 16.15 -7.50
CA LEU A 63 -18.99 16.29 -8.45
C LEU A 63 -17.62 16.27 -7.74
N PRO A 64 -17.38 17.03 -6.65
CA PRO A 64 -16.13 16.91 -5.91
C PRO A 64 -15.86 15.51 -5.35
N THR A 65 -16.92 14.76 -5.00
CA THR A 65 -16.77 13.37 -4.53
C THR A 65 -16.33 12.45 -5.66
N LEU A 66 -16.89 12.61 -6.87
CA LEU A 66 -16.45 11.87 -8.05
C LEU A 66 -15.04 12.25 -8.47
N GLU A 67 -14.68 13.52 -8.31
CA GLU A 67 -13.37 14.05 -8.68
C GLU A 67 -12.27 13.67 -7.70
N SER A 68 -12.60 13.49 -6.42
CA SER A 68 -11.64 13.09 -5.39
C SER A 68 -11.27 11.61 -5.49
N ARG A 69 -9.99 11.34 -5.73
CA ARG A 69 -9.42 9.97 -5.70
C ARG A 69 -8.91 9.55 -4.33
N HIS A 70 -8.95 10.45 -3.35
CA HIS A 70 -8.32 10.23 -2.05
C HIS A 70 -8.84 8.98 -1.32
N THR A 71 -10.16 8.75 -1.31
CA THR A 71 -10.75 7.60 -0.61
C THR A 71 -10.33 6.27 -1.23
N VAL A 72 -10.44 6.13 -2.57
CA VAL A 72 -10.03 4.90 -3.25
C VAL A 72 -8.52 4.67 -3.12
N CYS A 73 -7.73 5.74 -3.25
CA CYS A 73 -6.28 5.68 -3.06
C CYS A 73 -5.89 5.27 -1.63
N THR A 74 -6.61 5.76 -0.62
CA THR A 74 -6.40 5.40 0.78
C THR A 74 -6.63 3.91 1.00
N LEU A 75 -7.78 3.39 0.57
CA LEU A 75 -8.10 1.96 0.65
C LEU A 75 -7.00 1.13 -0.01
N LEU A 76 -6.55 1.58 -1.18
CA LEU A 76 -5.56 0.85 -1.95
C LEU A 76 -4.17 0.82 -1.30
N ILE A 77 -3.74 1.91 -0.66
CA ILE A 77 -2.48 1.93 0.10
C ILE A 77 -2.57 1.03 1.34
N LEU A 78 -3.71 1.05 2.04
CA LEU A 78 -3.96 0.16 3.18
C LEU A 78 -3.89 -1.31 2.75
N SER A 79 -4.63 -1.67 1.70
CA SER A 79 -4.63 -3.04 1.13
C SER A 79 -3.25 -3.44 0.62
N SER A 80 -2.57 -2.57 -0.14
CA SER A 80 -1.24 -2.88 -0.70
C SER A 80 -0.22 -3.15 0.41
N TYR A 81 -0.25 -2.38 1.50
CA TYR A 81 0.64 -2.61 2.63
C TYR A 81 0.31 -3.89 3.38
N ALA A 82 -0.98 -4.20 3.58
CA ALA A 82 -1.41 -5.46 4.20
C ALA A 82 -0.98 -6.68 3.36
N LEU A 83 -1.04 -6.58 2.02
CA LEU A 83 -0.52 -7.62 1.12
C LEU A 83 0.98 -7.85 1.32
N ILE A 84 1.78 -6.78 1.53
CA ILE A 84 3.20 -6.94 1.84
C ILE A 84 3.39 -7.69 3.15
N GLU A 85 2.64 -7.34 4.20
CA GLU A 85 2.73 -8.03 5.50
C GLU A 85 2.36 -9.52 5.38
N GLY A 86 1.32 -9.86 4.61
CA GLY A 86 0.96 -11.25 4.32
C GLY A 86 2.02 -11.99 3.50
N HIS A 87 2.62 -11.31 2.53
CA HIS A 87 3.67 -11.90 1.70
C HIS A 87 4.94 -12.28 2.48
N VAL A 88 5.23 -11.60 3.59
CA VAL A 88 6.33 -11.99 4.48
C VAL A 88 6.16 -13.43 4.97
N GLU A 89 4.93 -13.86 5.27
CA GLU A 89 4.64 -15.22 5.73
C GLU A 89 4.92 -16.25 4.63
N GLU A 90 4.49 -15.98 3.40
CA GLU A 90 4.77 -16.86 2.26
C GLU A 90 6.26 -16.96 1.96
N VAL A 91 6.98 -15.85 2.02
CA VAL A 91 8.42 -15.80 1.77
C VAL A 91 9.17 -16.60 2.84
N LEU A 92 8.85 -16.41 4.11
CA LEU A 92 9.49 -17.16 5.20
C LEU A 92 9.15 -18.65 5.15
N SER A 93 7.91 -19.01 4.81
CA SER A 93 7.50 -20.41 4.64
C SER A 93 8.26 -21.07 3.49
N HIS A 94 8.33 -20.41 2.33
CA HIS A 94 9.10 -20.92 1.19
C HIS A 94 10.59 -21.04 1.51
N ALA A 95 11.17 -20.04 2.18
CA ALA A 95 12.56 -20.07 2.61
C ALA A 95 12.82 -21.21 3.60
N ALA A 96 11.88 -21.48 4.50
CA ALA A 96 11.94 -22.58 5.46
C ALA A 96 11.81 -23.96 4.80
N ASP A 97 11.38 -24.07 3.55
CA ASP A 97 11.37 -25.32 2.79
C ASP A 97 12.55 -25.42 1.80
N SER A 98 13.49 -24.46 1.85
CA SER A 98 14.62 -24.34 0.93
C SER A 98 15.98 -24.45 1.64
N SER A 99 17.07 -24.30 0.89
CA SER A 99 18.44 -24.23 1.44
C SER A 99 18.65 -23.06 2.42
N LEU A 100 17.75 -22.06 2.44
CA LEU A 100 17.76 -20.94 3.38
C LEU A 100 17.32 -21.32 4.80
N ALA A 101 16.93 -22.57 5.02
CA ALA A 101 16.63 -23.19 6.31
C ALA A 101 17.55 -22.76 7.47
N SER A 102 18.84 -22.59 7.20
CA SER A 102 19.88 -22.30 8.20
C SER A 102 20.04 -20.82 8.52
N VAL A 103 19.42 -19.92 7.74
CA VAL A 103 19.39 -18.50 8.06
C VAL A 103 18.65 -18.31 9.38
N ALA A 104 19.26 -17.60 10.33
CA ALA A 104 18.76 -17.48 11.71
C ALA A 104 17.27 -17.09 11.77
N LEU A 105 16.85 -16.06 11.02
CA LEU A 105 15.45 -15.65 10.96
C LEU A 105 14.51 -16.75 10.44
N VAL A 106 14.94 -17.49 9.42
CA VAL A 106 14.14 -18.56 8.80
C VAL A 106 14.05 -19.76 9.74
N ASN A 107 15.15 -20.10 10.42
CA ASN A 107 15.17 -21.15 11.42
C ASN A 107 14.29 -20.79 12.62
N ASP A 108 14.36 -19.55 13.12
CA ASP A 108 13.52 -19.04 14.20
C ASP A 108 12.03 -19.06 13.79
N PHE A 109 11.71 -18.71 12.55
CA PHE A 109 10.36 -18.83 12.00
C PHE A 109 9.88 -20.28 11.96
N ARG A 110 10.69 -21.19 11.41
CA ARG A 110 10.38 -22.63 11.33
C ARG A 110 10.14 -23.25 12.71
N ASN A 111 10.92 -22.83 13.70
CA ASN A 111 10.80 -23.32 15.08
C ASN A 111 9.70 -22.61 15.88
N GLY A 112 8.92 -21.71 15.27
CA GLY A 112 7.84 -20.98 15.91
C GLY A 112 8.30 -19.92 16.93
N ILE A 113 9.58 -19.57 16.95
CA ILE A 113 10.16 -18.54 17.82
C ILE A 113 9.73 -17.14 17.32
N VAL A 114 9.70 -16.96 15.99
CA VAL A 114 9.24 -15.74 15.33
C VAL A 114 8.05 -16.07 14.44
N THR A 115 7.03 -15.22 14.44
CA THR A 115 5.94 -15.28 13.45
C THR A 115 6.08 -14.13 12.46
N ALA A 116 5.57 -14.26 11.23
CA ALA A 116 5.57 -13.17 10.25
C ALA A 116 4.87 -11.92 10.79
N LYS A 117 3.73 -12.10 11.45
CA LYS A 117 3.01 -11.03 12.15
C LYS A 117 3.85 -10.41 13.28
N GLY A 118 4.51 -11.23 14.10
CA GLY A 118 5.38 -10.76 15.17
C GLY A 118 6.55 -9.93 14.65
N LEU A 119 7.17 -10.38 13.55
CA LEU A 119 8.22 -9.64 12.84
C LEU A 119 7.69 -8.28 12.36
N CYS A 120 6.57 -8.24 11.63
CA CYS A 120 5.98 -7.00 11.11
C CYS A 120 5.53 -6.04 12.23
N SER A 121 5.21 -6.57 13.41
CA SER A 121 4.82 -5.78 14.59
C SER A 121 5.99 -5.33 15.45
N SER A 122 7.21 -5.83 15.22
CA SER A 122 8.40 -5.56 16.05
C SER A 122 8.96 -4.13 15.92
N GLY A 123 8.37 -3.32 15.03
CA GLY A 123 8.70 -1.92 14.79
C GLY A 123 8.14 -1.44 13.46
N GLY A 124 8.67 -0.32 12.95
CA GLY A 124 8.35 0.16 11.61
C GLY A 124 8.94 -0.70 10.49
N ILE A 125 8.52 -0.46 9.25
CA ILE A 125 9.06 -1.11 8.04
C ILE A 125 10.58 -0.97 7.92
N GLU A 126 11.13 0.13 8.41
CA GLU A 126 12.57 0.36 8.53
C GLU A 126 13.28 -0.69 9.37
N LYS A 127 12.61 -1.28 10.37
CA LYS A 127 13.19 -2.26 11.28
C LYS A 127 12.95 -3.67 10.75
N TRP A 128 11.68 -4.06 10.62
CA TRP A 128 11.35 -5.41 10.20
C TRP A 128 11.75 -5.68 8.74
N GLY A 129 11.67 -4.68 7.87
CA GLY A 129 12.14 -4.79 6.49
C GLY A 129 13.65 -4.92 6.39
N THR A 130 14.41 -4.24 7.26
CA THR A 130 15.88 -4.41 7.35
C THR A 130 16.22 -5.82 7.80
N THR A 131 15.54 -6.33 8.83
CA THR A 131 15.73 -7.71 9.31
C THR A 131 15.48 -8.73 8.19
N LEU A 132 14.38 -8.57 7.45
CA LEU A 132 14.02 -9.47 6.36
C LEU A 132 14.98 -9.40 5.17
N LEU A 133 15.33 -8.19 4.72
CA LEU A 133 16.29 -8.00 3.62
C LEU A 133 17.67 -8.58 3.99
N SER A 134 18.15 -8.31 5.20
CA SER A 134 19.46 -8.80 5.66
C SER A 134 19.48 -10.34 5.75
N ALA A 135 18.37 -10.96 6.16
CA ALA A 135 18.23 -12.42 6.18
C ALA A 135 18.42 -13.05 4.79
N PHE A 136 18.13 -12.33 3.72
CA PHE A 136 18.31 -12.80 2.35
C PHE A 136 19.47 -12.12 1.61
N ALA A 137 20.45 -11.58 2.34
CA ALA A 137 21.62 -10.89 1.78
C ALA A 137 21.23 -9.79 0.76
N ARG A 138 20.17 -9.04 1.08
CA ARG A 138 19.70 -7.86 0.35
C ARG A 138 19.75 -6.64 1.26
N ASP A 139 19.66 -5.48 0.64
CA ASP A 139 19.51 -4.23 1.36
C ASP A 139 18.51 -3.30 0.66
N TRP A 140 18.32 -2.13 1.25
CA TRP A 140 17.37 -1.15 0.75
C TRP A 140 17.77 -0.55 -0.61
N THR A 141 19.03 -0.63 -1.04
CA THR A 141 19.45 -0.14 -2.36
C THR A 141 18.84 -0.96 -3.50
N ASN A 142 18.44 -2.20 -3.22
CA ASN A 142 17.71 -3.05 -4.17
C ASN A 142 16.22 -2.66 -4.31
N VAL A 143 15.69 -1.84 -3.39
CA VAL A 143 14.27 -1.47 -3.33
C VAL A 143 14.07 -0.09 -3.94
N HIS A 144 13.08 0.04 -4.83
CA HIS A 144 12.71 1.33 -5.43
C HIS A 144 12.39 2.37 -4.34
N GLY A 145 13.09 3.51 -4.35
CA GLY A 145 12.98 4.56 -3.34
C GLY A 145 13.71 4.26 -2.01
N GLY A 146 14.32 3.09 -1.89
CA GLY A 146 15.08 2.65 -0.73
C GLY A 146 14.31 2.70 0.59
N LYS A 147 15.08 2.77 1.69
CA LYS A 147 14.54 2.84 3.05
C LYS A 147 13.66 4.07 3.24
N ALA A 148 14.11 5.22 2.76
CA ALA A 148 13.38 6.49 2.81
C ALA A 148 11.98 6.35 2.21
N GLY A 149 11.90 5.82 0.99
CA GLY A 149 10.64 5.65 0.29
C GLY A 149 9.70 4.67 1.00
N ALA A 150 10.22 3.55 1.53
CA ALA A 150 9.40 2.60 2.29
C ALA A 150 8.84 3.21 3.58
N VAL A 151 9.67 3.94 4.32
CA VAL A 151 9.26 4.64 5.56
C VAL A 151 8.23 5.72 5.28
N GLU A 152 8.36 6.45 4.17
CA GLU A 152 7.37 7.44 3.73
C GLU A 152 6.00 6.77 3.53
N VAL A 153 5.92 5.68 2.76
CA VAL A 153 4.65 4.96 2.54
C VAL A 153 4.07 4.44 3.85
N ALA A 154 4.89 3.80 4.70
CA ALA A 154 4.44 3.27 5.99
C ALA A 154 3.91 4.38 6.91
N THR A 155 4.55 5.55 6.90
CA THR A 155 4.14 6.71 7.70
C THR A 155 2.79 7.23 7.24
N VAL A 156 2.59 7.40 5.93
CA VAL A 156 1.32 7.85 5.36
C VAL A 156 0.22 6.81 5.60
N ARG A 157 0.50 5.53 5.33
CA ARG A 157 -0.42 4.41 5.58
C ARG A 157 -0.90 4.39 7.03
N ASN A 158 0.03 4.49 7.99
CA ASN A 158 -0.33 4.48 9.42
C ASN A 158 -1.14 5.70 9.82
N ALA A 159 -0.82 6.89 9.30
CA ALA A 159 -1.62 8.08 9.53
C ALA A 159 -3.08 7.86 9.05
N LEU A 160 -3.24 7.39 7.82
CA LEU A 160 -4.56 7.13 7.23
C LEU A 160 -5.33 6.02 7.95
N ALA A 161 -4.66 4.93 8.33
CA ALA A 161 -5.25 3.82 9.09
C ALA A 161 -5.82 4.27 10.44
N HIS A 162 -5.20 5.26 11.07
CA HIS A 162 -5.65 5.84 12.34
C HIS A 162 -6.56 7.07 12.16
N GLY A 163 -7.04 7.34 10.94
CA GLY A 163 -7.95 8.46 10.66
C GLY A 163 -7.30 9.84 10.80
N ARG A 164 -5.97 9.93 10.80
CA ARG A 164 -5.24 11.20 10.86
C ARG A 164 -5.40 11.93 9.52
N LYS A 165 -5.87 13.17 9.59
CA LYS A 165 -6.18 13.99 8.41
C LYS A 165 -5.05 14.91 7.98
N CYS A 166 -4.17 15.31 8.90
CA CYS A 166 -3.11 16.28 8.65
C CYS A 166 -1.72 15.74 9.00
N VAL A 167 -0.71 16.27 8.32
CA VAL A 167 0.69 15.97 8.61
C VAL A 167 1.10 16.56 9.96
N THR A 168 1.92 15.81 10.68
CA THR A 168 2.39 16.18 12.02
C THR A 168 3.91 16.15 12.07
N THR A 169 4.49 16.88 13.01
CA THR A 169 5.95 16.94 13.21
C THR A 169 6.56 15.54 13.40
N SER A 170 5.87 14.62 14.10
CA SER A 170 6.37 13.25 14.28
C SER A 170 6.48 12.46 12.97
N MET A 171 5.56 12.70 12.02
CA MET A 171 5.62 12.07 10.70
C MET A 171 6.80 12.60 9.89
N VAL A 172 6.98 13.92 9.87
CA VAL A 172 8.12 14.56 9.18
C VAL A 172 9.43 14.05 9.78
N ASN A 173 9.59 14.10 11.11
CA ASN A 173 10.80 13.64 11.78
C ASN A 173 11.12 12.17 11.47
N ARG A 174 10.11 11.30 11.42
CA ARG A 174 10.29 9.88 11.09
C ARG A 174 10.80 9.69 9.66
N VAL A 175 10.19 10.38 8.69
CA VAL A 175 10.58 10.26 7.28
C VAL A 175 11.97 10.88 7.05
N SER A 176 12.26 12.03 7.67
CA SER A 176 13.58 12.67 7.60
C SER A 176 14.68 11.82 8.25
N ALA A 177 14.40 11.13 9.36
CA ALA A 177 15.36 10.19 9.96
C ALA A 177 15.72 9.01 9.04
N ALA A 178 14.86 8.70 8.06
CA ALA A 178 15.14 7.72 7.03
C ALA A 178 15.78 8.30 5.75
N GLY A 179 16.04 9.62 5.71
CA GLY A 179 16.60 10.34 4.56
C GLY A 179 15.57 10.76 3.51
N GLY A 180 14.27 10.77 3.85
CA GLY A 180 13.19 11.17 2.95
C GLY A 180 12.56 12.51 3.31
N ALA A 181 11.54 12.88 2.53
CA ALA A 181 10.65 14.00 2.83
C ALA A 181 9.20 13.61 2.52
N LEU A 182 8.25 14.20 3.24
CA LEU A 182 6.84 14.12 2.88
C LEU A 182 6.52 15.18 1.81
N PRO A 183 5.56 14.93 0.91
CA PRO A 183 5.14 15.93 -0.09
C PRO A 183 4.30 17.07 0.50
N TRP A 184 4.00 17.03 1.80
CA TRP A 184 3.23 18.05 2.51
C TRP A 184 3.99 18.61 3.71
N SER A 185 3.64 19.84 4.09
CA SER A 185 4.15 20.51 5.29
C SER A 185 3.37 20.12 6.54
N VAL A 186 3.92 20.37 7.73
CA VAL A 186 3.20 20.15 8.99
C VAL A 186 1.91 20.99 9.01
N GLY A 187 0.78 20.35 9.32
CA GLY A 187 -0.55 20.98 9.31
C GLY A 187 -1.34 20.75 8.02
N ASP A 188 -0.67 20.48 6.91
CA ASP A 188 -1.33 20.26 5.63
C ASP A 188 -2.19 18.98 5.65
N PRO A 189 -3.32 18.96 4.93
CA PRO A 189 -4.13 17.76 4.77
C PRO A 189 -3.35 16.69 4.00
N ILE A 190 -3.44 15.45 4.48
CA ILE A 190 -2.90 14.28 3.78
C ILE A 190 -3.86 13.95 2.65
N THR A 191 -3.52 14.34 1.43
CA THR A 191 -4.31 14.07 0.22
C THR A 191 -3.64 12.98 -0.60
N LEU A 192 -4.40 12.09 -1.24
CA LEU A 192 -3.82 11.09 -2.13
C LEU A 192 -4.46 11.24 -3.50
N ASP A 193 -3.62 11.26 -4.52
CA ASP A 193 -4.02 11.15 -5.92
C ASP A 193 -3.47 9.86 -6.52
N MET A 194 -3.79 9.62 -7.80
CA MET A 194 -3.38 8.43 -8.53
C MET A 194 -1.86 8.36 -8.70
N ALA A 195 -1.19 9.50 -8.89
CA ALA A 195 0.25 9.56 -9.14
C ALA A 195 1.05 9.17 -7.90
N LEU A 196 0.75 9.80 -6.76
CA LEU A 196 1.39 9.52 -5.48
C LEU A 196 1.08 8.09 -5.01
N THR A 197 -0.17 7.64 -5.21
CA THR A 197 -0.56 6.26 -4.90
C THR A 197 0.20 5.25 -5.75
N SER A 198 0.36 5.50 -7.05
CA SER A 198 1.16 4.65 -7.93
C SER A 198 2.62 4.59 -7.47
N LEU A 199 3.22 5.73 -7.13
CA LEU A 199 4.58 5.80 -6.59
C LEU A 199 4.73 4.94 -5.33
N TYR A 200 3.85 5.13 -4.34
CA TYR A 200 3.87 4.37 -3.09
C TYR A 200 3.69 2.86 -3.31
N ARG A 201 2.74 2.49 -4.16
CA ARG A 201 2.54 1.08 -4.54
C ARG A 201 3.76 0.50 -5.22
N ASN A 202 4.42 1.23 -6.12
CA ASN A 202 5.62 0.75 -6.79
C ASN A 202 6.79 0.51 -5.82
N ARG A 203 6.94 1.33 -4.79
CA ARG A 203 7.92 1.11 -3.70
C ARG A 203 7.63 -0.18 -2.94
N LEU A 204 6.38 -0.38 -2.52
CA LEU A 204 5.94 -1.62 -1.85
C LEU A 204 6.10 -2.85 -2.75
N ARG A 205 5.70 -2.76 -4.01
CA ARG A 205 5.85 -3.82 -5.02
C ARG A 205 7.31 -4.20 -5.21
N SER A 206 8.19 -3.20 -5.29
CA SER A 206 9.62 -3.41 -5.42
C SER A 206 10.18 -4.15 -4.21
N PHE A 207 9.75 -3.76 -2.99
CA PHE A 207 10.14 -4.46 -1.77
C PHE A 207 9.71 -5.93 -1.81
N ALA A 208 8.44 -6.24 -2.12
CA ALA A 208 7.96 -7.62 -2.27
C ALA A 208 8.77 -8.43 -3.29
N ARG A 209 9.10 -7.84 -4.44
CA ARG A 209 9.93 -8.51 -5.45
C ARG A 209 11.31 -8.86 -4.93
N VAL A 210 11.98 -7.91 -4.26
CA VAL A 210 13.33 -8.13 -3.74
C VAL A 210 13.35 -9.28 -2.75
N VAL A 211 12.40 -9.31 -1.79
CA VAL A 211 12.35 -10.38 -0.78
C VAL A 211 11.96 -11.73 -1.40
N GLY A 212 10.98 -11.75 -2.31
CA GLY A 212 10.56 -12.99 -2.97
C GLY A 212 11.62 -13.57 -3.92
N THR A 213 12.28 -12.74 -4.74
CA THR A 213 13.37 -13.21 -5.62
C THR A 213 14.57 -13.70 -4.82
N ALA A 214 14.94 -13.02 -3.73
CA ALA A 214 16.07 -13.44 -2.91
C ALA A 214 15.84 -14.82 -2.29
N ALA A 215 14.60 -15.12 -1.86
CA ALA A 215 14.23 -16.45 -1.37
C ALA A 215 14.32 -17.55 -2.45
N HIS A 216 14.20 -17.22 -3.74
CA HIS A 216 14.40 -18.18 -4.83
C HIS A 216 15.88 -18.39 -5.22
N VAL A 217 16.69 -17.32 -5.26
CA VAL A 217 18.03 -17.37 -5.86
C VAL A 217 19.03 -18.14 -5.01
N THR A 218 18.85 -18.17 -3.69
CA THR A 218 19.73 -18.89 -2.76
C THR A 218 19.40 -20.38 -2.64
N ALA A 219 18.31 -20.85 -3.26
CA ALA A 219 17.87 -22.25 -3.25
C ALA A 219 18.80 -23.21 -4.01
N TYR A 220 19.79 -22.69 -4.76
CA TYR A 220 20.77 -23.48 -5.51
C TYR A 220 22.16 -22.81 -5.47
N PRO A 221 23.25 -23.57 -5.28
CA PRO A 221 24.63 -23.07 -5.39
C PRO A 221 25.00 -22.68 -6.82
#